data_AF-A0A7C5CID2-F1
#
_entry.id   AF-A0A7C5CID2-F1
#
_cell.length_a   1.000
_cell.length_b   1.000
_cell.length_c   1.000
_cell.angle_alpha   90.00
_cell.angle_beta   90.00
_cell.angle_gamma   90.00
#
_symmetry.space_group_name_H-M   'P 1'
#
loop_
_entity.id
_entity.type
_entity.pdbx_description
1 polymer ?
#
loop_
_entity_poly.entity_id
_entity_poly.type
_entity_poly.pdbx_seq_one_letter_code
_entity_poly.pdbx_strand_id
1 'polypeptide(L)' 'SSKTCSGCGAVKEDLDLKTRVYECESCNLVIDRDYNASINIHRVGASTLK' A
#
# COMPACT_ATOMS: atom_id res chain seq x y z
N SER A 1 4.57 -5.02 -1.06
CA SER A 1 3.83 -5.55 0.10
C SER A 1 2.49 -4.83 0.18
N SER A 2 1.38 -5.54 0.39
CA SER A 2 0.03 -4.94 0.54
C SER A 2 -0.12 -4.07 1.79
N LYS A 3 0.85 -4.16 2.70
CA LYS A 3 0.90 -3.49 4.00
C LYS A 3 1.43 -2.05 3.96
N THR A 4 2.19 -1.70 2.92
CA THR A 4 2.82 -0.37 2.79
C THR A 4 1.82 0.63 2.25
N CYS A 5 1.74 1.82 2.85
CA CYS A 5 0.90 2.90 2.36
C CYS A 5 1.53 3.51 1.11
N SER A 6 0.77 3.55 0.01
CA SER A 6 1.19 4.24 -1.21
C SER A 6 1.19 5.77 -1.07
N GLY A 7 0.52 6.32 -0.06
CA GLY A 7 0.51 7.78 0.19
C GLY A 7 1.76 8.26 0.92
N CYS A 8 2.11 7.63 2.04
CA CYS A 8 3.18 8.11 2.94
C CYS A 8 4.30 7.10 3.22
N GLY A 9 4.18 5.85 2.76
CA GLY A 9 5.19 4.81 3.00
C GLY A 9 5.09 4.09 4.35
N ALA A 10 4.16 4.47 5.24
CA ALA A 10 3.93 3.78 6.50
C ALA A 10 3.59 2.29 6.27
N VAL A 11 4.09 1.39 7.11
CA VAL A 11 3.85 -0.06 7.00
C VAL A 11 2.89 -0.50 8.10
N LYS A 12 1.78 -1.13 7.71
CA LYS A 12 0.79 -1.69 8.64
C LYS A 12 1.12 -3.16 8.92
N GLU A 13 1.62 -3.49 10.11
CA GLU A 13 2.05 -4.87 10.40
C GLU A 13 0.86 -5.85 10.43
N ASP A 14 -0.26 -5.41 11.03
CA ASP A 14 -1.48 -6.17 11.24
C ASP A 14 -2.57 -5.85 10.21
N LEU A 15 -2.35 -6.26 8.96
CA LEU A 15 -3.37 -6.16 7.90
C LEU A 15 -3.90 -7.55 7.52
N ASP A 16 -5.16 -7.81 7.82
CA ASP A 16 -5.85 -9.05 7.44
C ASP A 16 -6.02 -9.14 5.91
N LEU A 17 -5.80 -10.35 5.37
CA LEU A 17 -6.05 -10.71 3.97
C LEU A 17 -7.54 -10.63 3.58
N LYS A 18 -8.46 -10.60 4.53
CA LYS A 18 -9.89 -10.37 4.26
C LYS A 18 -10.24 -8.89 4.11
N THR A 19 -9.39 -7.99 4.58
CA THR A 19 -9.63 -6.55 4.50
C THR A 19 -9.52 -6.07 3.05
N ARG A 20 -10.63 -5.57 2.49
CA ARG A 20 -10.70 -5.04 1.12
C ARG A 20 -10.31 -3.56 1.03
N VAL A 21 -10.51 -2.79 2.10
CA VAL A 21 -10.19 -1.36 2.18
C VAL A 21 -8.93 -1.15 3.01
N TYR A 22 -7.92 -0.52 2.41
CA TYR A 22 -6.73 -0.07 3.12
C TYR A 22 -6.96 1.33 3.69
N GLU A 23 -6.84 1.44 5.01
CA GLU A 23 -6.88 2.71 5.73
C GLU A 23 -5.55 2.95 6.45
N CYS A 24 -4.91 4.07 6.11
CA CYS A 24 -3.66 4.51 6.70
C CYS A 24 -3.91 5.43 7.88
N GLU A 25 -3.42 5.04 9.05
CA GLU A 25 -3.52 5.86 10.27
C GLU A 25 -2.53 7.04 10.29
N SER A 26 -1.48 7.01 9.47
CA SER A 26 -0.46 8.07 9.43
C SER A 26 -0.79 9.23 8.50
N CYS A 27 -1.53 8.99 7.41
CA CYS A 27 -1.87 10.01 6.41
C CYS A 27 -3.35 10.04 6.03
N ASN A 28 -4.19 9.25 6.71
CA ASN A 28 -5.63 9.15 6.48
C ASN A 28 -6.02 8.73 5.05
N LEU A 29 -5.10 8.09 4.30
CA LEU A 29 -5.41 7.51 3.00
C LEU A 29 -6.39 6.34 3.16
N VAL A 30 -7.53 6.40 2.46
CA VAL A 30 -8.53 5.33 2.40
C VAL A 30 -8.74 4.94 0.94
N ILE A 31 -8.26 3.76 0.55
CA ILE A 31 -8.37 3.23 -0.82
C ILE A 31 -8.53 1.70 -0.82
N ASP A 32 -8.89 1.09 -1.95
CA ASP A 32 -8.88 -0.37 -2.07
C ASP A 32 -7.46 -0.92 -1.82
N ARG A 33 -7.36 -2.02 -1.06
CA ARG A 33 -6.09 -2.61 -0.66
C ARG A 33 -5.30 -3.14 -1.85
N ASP A 34 -5.97 -3.79 -2.81
CA ASP A 34 -5.31 -4.35 -3.98
C ASP A 34 -4.83 -3.20 -4.89
N TYR A 35 -5.60 -2.10 -4.98
CA TYR A 35 -5.15 -0.87 -5.63
C TYR A 35 -3.93 -0.25 -4.94
N ASN A 36 -3.93 -0.11 -3.61
CA ASN A 36 -2.77 0.35 -2.83
C ASN A 36 -1.52 -0.51 -3.12
N ALA A 37 -1.69 -1.84 -3.13
CA ALA A 37 -0.61 -2.77 -3.44
C ALA A 37 -0.08 -2.59 -4.88
N SER A 38 -0.97 -2.38 -5.86
CA SER A 38 -0.60 -2.16 -7.26
C SER A 38 0.29 -0.93 -7.45
N ILE A 39 -0.01 0.17 -6.75
CA ILE A 39 0.80 1.40 -6.79
C ILE A 39 2.20 1.13 -6.24
N ASN A 40 2.30 0.41 -5.12
CA ASN A 40 3.59 0.07 -4.54
C ASN A 40 4.42 -0.83 -5.46
N ILE A 41 3.79 -1.84 -6.09
CA ILE A 41 4.47 -2.72 -7.06
C ILE A 41 4.95 -1.91 -8.27
N HIS A 42 4.12 -1.02 -8.80
CA HIS A 42 4.49 -0.17 -9.93
C HIS A 42 5.70 0.71 -9.59
N ARG A 43 5.74 1.35 -8.41
CA ARG A 43 6.87 2.17 -7.97
C ARG A 43 8.17 1.38 -7.86
N VAL A 44 8.11 0.18 -7.26
CA VAL A 44 9.29 -0.70 -7.18
C VAL A 44 9.77 -1.09 -8.58
N GLY A 45 8.86 -1.53 -9.45
CA GLY A 45 9.19 -1.89 -10.83
C GLY A 45 9.81 -0.71 -11.61
N ALA A 46 9.23 0.48 -11.49
CA ALA A 46 9.75 1.70 -12.11
C ALA A 46 11.15 2.06 -11.58
N SER A 47 11.44 1.84 -10.30
CA SER A 47 12.77 2.08 -9.71
C SER A 47 13.83 1.03 -10.06
N THR A 48 13.42 -0.12 -10.61
CA THR A 48 14.32 -1.24 -10.90
C THR A 48 14.80 -1.24 -12.36
N LEU A 49 14.16 -0.48 -13.25
CA LEU A 49 14.61 -0.28 -14.62
C LEU A 49 15.83 0.68 -14.60
N LYS A 50 17.02 0.10 -14.77
CA LYS A 50 18.27 0.82 -15.07
C LYS A 50 18.53 0.84 -16.56
#